data_AF-A0A9P8C1R4-F1
#
_entry.id   AF-A0A9P8C1R4-F1
#
_cell.length_a   1.000
_cell.length_b   1.000
_cell.length_c   1.000
_cell.angle_alpha   90.00
_cell.angle_beta   90.00
_cell.angle_gamma   90.00
#
_symmetry.space_group_name_H-M   'P 1'
#
loop_
_entity.id
_entity.type
_entity.pdbx_description
1 polymer ?
#
loop_
_entity_poly.entity_id
_entity_poly.type
_entity_poly.pdbx_seq_one_letter_code
_entity_poly.pdbx_strand_id
1 'polypeptide(L)'
;MQHTRASLNRTIPKVGDGLYNNKREEILTLVEDTTSGHHDTLIAACDEERYIELAGEEGRGHRNCSENLGEGLRIIGIEPPQFTPSPLNLFMNIPVSEDGVSLSFEKPTSKEGEYVVLKAKVDCVVAFSACPQDILAINCGKPVDAHFEIL
;
A
#
# COMPACT_ATOMS: atom_id res chain seq x y z
N MET A 1 -2.23 -8.22 4.07
CA MET A 1 -3.61 -7.98 3.59
C MET A 1 -4.50 -9.24 3.41
N GLN A 2 -3.92 -10.43 3.25
CA GLN A 2 -4.66 -11.69 3.02
C GLN A 2 -5.79 -11.98 4.03
N HIS A 3 -5.61 -11.63 5.31
CA HIS A 3 -6.64 -11.78 6.34
C HIS A 3 -7.82 -10.84 6.11
N THR A 4 -7.55 -9.59 5.72
CA THR A 4 -8.58 -8.60 5.41
C THR A 4 -9.43 -9.04 4.22
N ARG A 5 -8.78 -9.47 3.11
CA ARG A 5 -9.52 -9.98 1.95
C ARG A 5 -10.43 -11.16 2.30
N ALA A 6 -9.92 -12.10 3.11
CA ALA A 6 -10.69 -13.25 3.57
C ALA A 6 -11.85 -12.88 4.50
N SER A 7 -11.68 -11.88 5.36
CA SER A 7 -12.75 -11.41 6.26
C SER A 7 -13.84 -10.65 5.50
N LEU A 8 -13.47 -9.86 4.48
CA LEU A 8 -14.41 -9.03 3.73
C LEU A 8 -15.02 -9.72 2.50
N ASN A 9 -14.42 -10.82 2.02
CA ASN A 9 -14.68 -11.41 0.71
C ASN A 9 -14.57 -10.40 -0.44
N ARG A 10 -13.59 -9.49 -0.35
CA ARG A 10 -13.29 -8.46 -1.36
C ARG A 10 -11.79 -8.32 -1.56
N THR A 11 -11.39 -7.91 -2.75
CA THR A 11 -9.99 -7.56 -3.06
C THR A 11 -9.62 -6.16 -2.55
N ILE A 12 -10.58 -5.24 -2.49
CA ILE A 12 -10.40 -3.84 -2.08
C ILE A 12 -11.43 -3.51 -0.97
N PRO A 13 -11.02 -2.96 0.17
CA PRO A 13 -11.94 -2.49 1.21
C PRO A 13 -12.73 -1.26 0.74
N LYS A 14 -13.93 -1.05 1.29
CA LYS A 14 -14.75 0.16 1.06
C LYS A 14 -15.01 0.91 2.36
N VAL A 15 -15.49 2.14 2.26
CA VAL A 15 -15.94 2.91 3.43
C VAL A 15 -16.92 2.08 4.27
N GLY A 16 -16.63 1.99 5.57
CA GLY A 16 -17.31 1.14 6.55
C GLY A 16 -16.63 -0.20 6.82
N ASP A 17 -15.74 -0.67 5.94
CA ASP A 17 -15.06 -1.97 6.11
C ASP A 17 -13.90 -1.88 7.13
N GLY A 18 -13.71 -2.98 7.88
CA GLY A 18 -12.58 -3.18 8.77
C GLY A 18 -11.33 -3.70 8.07
N LEU A 19 -10.16 -3.33 8.57
CA LEU A 19 -8.86 -3.88 8.23
C LEU A 19 -8.36 -4.73 9.40
N TYR A 20 -7.87 -5.92 9.10
CA TYR A 20 -7.62 -6.97 10.09
C TYR A 20 -6.14 -7.33 10.18
N ASN A 21 -5.68 -7.57 11.41
CA ASN A 21 -4.35 -8.13 11.67
C ASN A 21 -4.28 -9.63 11.32
N ASN A 22 -3.10 -10.23 11.53
CA ASN A 22 -2.86 -11.65 11.29
C ASN A 22 -3.56 -12.60 12.29
N LYS A 23 -4.21 -12.08 13.33
CA LYS A 23 -5.07 -12.82 14.26
C LYS A 23 -6.56 -12.64 13.97
N ARG A 24 -6.91 -11.95 12.87
CA ARG A 24 -8.29 -11.61 12.47
C ARG A 24 -8.99 -10.65 13.43
N GLU A 25 -8.23 -9.87 14.19
CA GLU A 25 -8.76 -8.78 14.99
C GLU A 25 -8.78 -7.52 14.12
N GLU A 26 -9.88 -6.77 14.17
CA GLU A 26 -10.00 -5.50 13.46
C GLU A 26 -9.10 -4.45 14.13
N ILE A 27 -8.18 -3.86 13.37
CA ILE A 27 -7.20 -2.88 13.86
C ILE A 27 -7.46 -1.46 13.35
N LEU A 28 -8.03 -1.33 12.16
CA LEU A 28 -8.41 -0.06 11.55
C LEU A 28 -9.78 -0.21 10.87
N THR A 29 -10.52 0.89 10.70
CA THR A 29 -11.72 0.94 9.84
C THR A 29 -11.50 2.02 8.78
N LEU A 30 -11.82 1.75 7.51
CA LEU A 30 -11.86 2.79 6.47
C LEU A 30 -13.15 3.59 6.66
N VAL A 31 -13.05 4.83 7.14
CA VAL A 31 -14.23 5.64 7.48
C VAL A 31 -14.57 6.70 6.44
N GLU A 32 -13.61 7.04 5.58
CA GLU A 32 -13.80 7.96 4.48
C GLU A 32 -12.82 7.66 3.34
N ASP A 33 -13.28 7.87 2.11
CA ASP A 33 -12.48 7.76 0.89
C ASP A 33 -13.10 8.70 -0.15
N THR A 34 -12.39 9.75 -0.51
CA THR A 34 -12.87 10.75 -1.47
C THR A 34 -12.52 10.39 -2.91
N THR A 35 -11.80 9.29 -3.13
CA THR A 35 -11.38 8.84 -4.46
C THR A 35 -12.45 8.01 -5.15
N SER A 36 -12.14 7.46 -6.33
CA SER A 36 -12.99 6.46 -6.98
C SER A 36 -12.93 5.06 -6.32
N GLY A 37 -12.21 4.90 -5.20
CA GLY A 37 -12.08 3.64 -4.46
C GLY A 37 -11.05 2.66 -5.03
N HIS A 38 -10.12 3.12 -5.86
CA HIS A 38 -9.04 2.29 -6.37
C HIS A 38 -7.87 2.29 -5.39
N HIS A 39 -7.71 1.17 -4.70
CA HIS A 39 -6.55 0.83 -3.89
C HIS A 39 -6.18 -0.62 -4.19
N ASP A 40 -4.94 -1.00 -3.92
CA ASP A 40 -4.51 -2.38 -4.11
C ASP A 40 -4.17 -3.05 -2.78
N THR A 41 -4.46 -4.36 -2.70
CA THR A 41 -4.04 -5.21 -1.60
C THR A 41 -3.29 -6.46 -2.06
N LEU A 42 -3.14 -6.66 -3.37
CA LEU A 42 -2.61 -7.88 -3.98
C LEU A 42 -1.10 -7.82 -4.14
N ILE A 43 -0.56 -6.66 -4.49
CA ILE A 43 0.85 -6.48 -4.84
C ILE A 43 1.68 -6.24 -3.57
N ALA A 44 2.84 -6.89 -3.51
CA ALA A 44 3.80 -6.67 -2.44
C ALA A 44 4.34 -5.23 -2.46
N ALA A 45 4.89 -4.77 -1.33
CA ALA A 45 5.68 -3.55 -1.33
C ALA A 45 6.86 -3.69 -2.31
N CYS A 46 7.23 -2.63 -3.03
CA CYS A 46 8.43 -2.69 -3.84
C CYS A 46 9.67 -2.88 -2.95
N ASP A 47 10.65 -3.58 -3.50
CA ASP A 47 11.96 -3.91 -2.90
C ASP A 47 13.06 -3.75 -3.96
N GLU A 48 14.33 -3.83 -3.55
CA GLU A 48 15.48 -3.73 -4.47
C GLU A 48 15.37 -4.73 -5.62
N GLU A 49 14.98 -5.98 -5.33
CA GLU A 49 14.86 -7.03 -6.33
C GLU A 49 13.82 -6.69 -7.40
N ARG A 50 12.71 -6.04 -7.02
CA ARG A 50 11.72 -5.56 -7.98
C ARG A 50 12.28 -4.48 -8.91
N TYR A 51 13.14 -3.58 -8.42
CA TYR A 51 13.78 -2.59 -9.30
C TYR A 51 14.83 -3.24 -10.20
N ILE A 52 15.56 -4.24 -9.71
CA ILE A 52 16.50 -5.02 -10.52
C ILE A 52 15.76 -5.80 -11.61
N GLU A 53 14.58 -6.36 -11.31
CA GLU A 53 13.74 -7.04 -12.30
C GLU A 53 13.32 -6.11 -13.44
N LEU A 54 13.03 -4.84 -13.13
CA LEU A 54 12.49 -3.86 -14.07
C LEU A 54 13.56 -3.13 -14.89
N ALA A 55 14.74 -2.87 -14.30
CA ALA A 55 15.79 -2.04 -14.90
C ALA A 55 17.17 -2.71 -14.95
N GLY A 56 17.28 -3.98 -14.56
CA GLY A 56 18.57 -4.65 -14.42
C GLY A 56 19.41 -4.02 -13.31
N GLU A 57 20.74 -4.00 -13.51
CA GLU A 57 21.66 -3.48 -12.49
C GLU A 57 21.46 -1.98 -12.18
N GLU A 58 20.86 -1.20 -13.09
CA GLU A 58 20.49 0.20 -12.83
C GLU A 58 19.43 0.36 -11.74
N GLY A 59 18.64 -0.70 -11.48
CA GLY A 59 17.64 -0.71 -10.41
C GLY A 59 18.23 -0.98 -9.01
N ARG A 60 19.51 -1.39 -8.91
CA ARG A 60 20.14 -1.68 -7.61
C ARG A 60 20.29 -0.41 -6.78
N GLY A 61 20.05 -0.50 -5.47
CA GLY A 61 20.14 0.62 -4.55
C GLY A 61 19.02 1.65 -4.69
N HIS A 62 18.00 1.38 -5.53
CA HIS A 62 16.85 2.24 -5.65
C HIS A 62 16.02 2.23 -4.36
N ARG A 63 15.58 3.41 -3.90
CA ARG A 63 14.68 3.54 -2.75
C ARG A 63 13.43 2.68 -2.96
N ASN A 64 12.95 2.04 -1.91
CA ASN A 64 11.83 1.11 -2.01
C ASN A 64 11.01 1.06 -0.72
N CYS A 65 9.75 0.64 -0.84
CA CYS A 65 8.80 0.66 0.27
C CYS A 65 9.17 -0.33 1.39
N SER A 66 9.78 -1.47 1.05
CA SER A 66 10.23 -2.46 2.04
C SER A 66 11.32 -1.90 2.96
N GLU A 67 12.32 -1.22 2.40
CA GLU A 67 13.36 -0.56 3.20
C GLU A 67 12.84 0.66 3.94
N ASN A 68 11.98 1.47 3.29
CA ASN A 68 11.33 2.63 3.93
C ASN A 68 10.56 2.21 5.20
N LEU A 69 9.86 1.08 5.18
CA LEU A 69 9.20 0.50 6.36
C LEU A 69 10.21 0.25 7.48
N GLY A 70 11.31 -0.44 7.15
CA GLY A 70 12.33 -0.80 8.12
C GLY A 70 13.01 0.42 8.73
N GLU A 71 13.34 1.42 7.92
CA GLU A 71 13.91 2.69 8.37
C GLU A 71 12.97 3.45 9.29
N GLY A 72 11.70 3.61 8.88
CA GLY A 72 10.70 4.32 9.68
C GLY A 72 10.46 3.70 11.05
N LEU A 73 10.40 2.36 11.13
CA LEU A 73 10.25 1.65 12.40
C LEU A 73 11.49 1.80 13.30
N ARG A 74 12.69 1.71 12.72
CA ARG A 74 13.94 1.85 13.50
C ARG A 74 14.10 3.24 14.12
N ILE A 75 13.64 4.30 13.44
CA ILE A 75 13.69 5.68 13.96
C ILE A 75 12.95 5.81 15.31
N ILE A 76 11.87 5.05 15.49
CA ILE A 76 11.07 5.04 16.73
C ILE A 76 11.46 3.89 17.68
N GLY A 77 12.60 3.23 17.45
CA GLY A 77 13.11 2.16 18.30
C GLY A 77 12.37 0.83 18.16
N ILE A 78 11.65 0.61 17.06
CA ILE A 78 10.97 -0.65 16.77
C ILE A 78 11.79 -1.47 15.77
N GLU A 79 12.05 -2.73 16.12
CA GLU A 79 12.70 -3.66 15.20
C GLU A 79 11.73 -4.01 14.05
N PRO A 80 12.15 -3.86 12.78
CA PRO A 80 11.31 -4.23 11.65
C PRO A 80 10.95 -5.71 11.64
N PRO A 81 9.79 -6.08 11.05
CA PRO A 81 9.43 -7.49 10.92
C PRO A 81 10.43 -8.22 10.02
N GLN A 82 10.62 -9.51 10.27
CA GLN A 82 11.49 -10.37 9.45
C GLN A 82 11.10 -10.35 7.96
N PHE A 83 9.82 -10.19 7.67
CA PHE A 83 9.27 -10.07 6.32
C PHE A 83 8.37 -8.85 6.23
N THR A 84 8.48 -8.10 5.13
CA THR A 84 7.57 -6.98 4.85
C THR A 84 6.14 -7.49 4.69
N PRO A 85 5.19 -7.10 5.55
CA PRO A 85 3.79 -7.46 5.37
C PRO A 85 3.27 -6.85 4.07
N SER A 86 2.41 -7.57 3.36
CA SER A 86 1.71 -7.02 2.19
C SER A 86 0.98 -5.73 2.59
N PRO A 87 1.32 -4.59 1.94
CA PRO A 87 0.79 -3.27 2.29
C PRO A 87 -0.66 -3.12 1.84
N LEU A 88 -1.33 -2.10 2.39
CA LEU A 88 -2.47 -1.47 1.72
C LEU A 88 -1.90 -0.41 0.78
N ASN A 89 -1.87 -0.70 -0.52
CA ASN A 89 -1.36 0.21 -1.53
C ASN A 89 -2.43 1.25 -1.86
N LEU A 90 -2.50 2.30 -1.05
CA LEU A 90 -3.45 3.40 -1.24
C LEU A 90 -3.25 4.05 -2.61
N PHE A 91 -4.35 4.28 -3.34
CA PHE A 91 -4.40 4.97 -4.64
C PHE A 91 -3.79 4.19 -5.82
N MET A 92 -3.22 3.02 -5.56
CA MET A 92 -2.66 2.16 -6.60
C MET A 92 -3.80 1.46 -7.37
N ASN A 93 -3.75 1.55 -8.71
CA ASN A 93 -4.76 0.99 -9.60
C ASN A 93 -4.26 -0.31 -10.24
N ILE A 94 -4.67 -1.45 -9.68
CA ILE A 94 -4.32 -2.80 -10.15
C ILE A 94 -5.60 -3.57 -10.44
N PRO A 95 -6.24 -3.37 -11.60
CA PRO A 95 -7.47 -4.08 -11.92
C PRO A 95 -7.21 -5.57 -12.14
N VAL A 96 -8.14 -6.40 -11.67
CA VAL A 96 -8.25 -7.80 -12.08
C VAL A 96 -9.02 -7.82 -13.39
N SER A 97 -8.44 -8.38 -14.45
CA SER A 97 -9.11 -8.46 -15.75
C SER A 97 -10.31 -9.39 -15.75
N GLU A 98 -11.14 -9.29 -16.78
CA GLU A 98 -12.36 -10.09 -16.95
C GLU A 98 -12.11 -11.61 -17.00
N ASP A 99 -10.90 -12.04 -17.37
CA ASP A 99 -10.48 -13.44 -17.32
C ASP A 99 -10.35 -14.00 -15.88
N GLY A 100 -10.37 -13.12 -14.87
CA GLY A 100 -10.21 -13.47 -13.46
C GLY A 100 -8.80 -13.89 -13.06
N VAL A 101 -7.81 -13.72 -13.93
CA VAL A 101 -6.44 -14.21 -13.75
C VAL A 101 -5.41 -13.10 -13.87
N SER A 102 -5.53 -12.24 -14.88
CA SER A 102 -4.50 -11.25 -15.18
C SER A 102 -4.66 -9.97 -14.35
N LEU A 103 -3.53 -9.32 -14.08
CA LEU A 103 -3.45 -8.02 -13.42
C LEU A 103 -2.70 -7.05 -14.34
N SER A 104 -2.99 -5.76 -14.25
CA SER A 104 -2.21 -4.72 -14.92
C SER A 104 -1.79 -3.60 -13.95
N PHE A 105 -0.63 -2.99 -14.23
CA PHE A 105 -0.14 -1.84 -13.49
C PHE A 105 -0.61 -0.56 -14.19
N GLU A 106 -1.73 0.00 -13.74
CA GLU A 106 -2.34 1.17 -14.37
C GLU A 106 -1.99 2.48 -13.64
N LYS A 107 -2.23 3.59 -14.32
CA LYS A 107 -2.12 4.92 -13.70
C LYS A 107 -3.15 5.04 -12.56
N PRO A 108 -2.79 5.73 -11.45
CA PRO A 108 -3.77 6.11 -10.43
C PRO A 108 -4.92 6.91 -11.05
N THR A 109 -6.12 6.72 -10.52
CA THR A 109 -7.29 7.53 -10.88
C THR A 109 -7.56 8.65 -9.88
N SER A 110 -6.82 8.67 -8.76
CA SER A 110 -6.94 9.70 -7.74
C SER A 110 -6.39 11.04 -8.23
N LYS A 111 -6.86 12.10 -7.61
CA LYS A 111 -6.49 13.49 -7.89
C LYS A 111 -5.83 14.14 -6.68
N GLU A 112 -5.11 15.22 -6.96
CA GLU A 112 -4.57 16.08 -5.91
C GLU A 112 -5.67 16.54 -4.94
N GLY A 113 -5.38 16.45 -3.64
CA GLY A 113 -6.32 16.81 -2.57
C GLY A 113 -7.32 15.72 -2.18
N GLU A 114 -7.39 14.60 -2.92
CA GLU A 114 -8.17 13.45 -2.48
C GLU A 114 -7.46 12.67 -1.37
N TYR A 115 -8.23 12.08 -0.46
CA TYR A 115 -7.72 11.44 0.74
C TYR A 115 -8.55 10.22 1.16
N VAL A 116 -7.97 9.45 2.09
CA VAL A 116 -8.67 8.41 2.86
C VAL A 116 -8.53 8.69 4.35
N VAL A 117 -9.53 8.32 5.14
CA VAL A 117 -9.48 8.40 6.60
C VAL A 117 -9.58 7.00 7.18
N LEU A 118 -8.60 6.63 8.01
CA LEU A 118 -8.55 5.37 8.72
C LEU A 118 -8.74 5.63 10.22
N LYS A 119 -9.76 4.99 10.81
CA LYS A 119 -10.00 5.06 12.25
C LYS A 119 -9.27 3.92 12.95
N ALA A 120 -8.37 4.25 13.87
CA ALA A 120 -7.75 3.26 14.74
C ALA A 120 -8.77 2.62 15.70
N LYS A 121 -8.73 1.29 15.80
CA LYS A 121 -9.61 0.49 16.68
C LYS A 121 -8.88 -0.04 17.91
N VAL A 122 -7.57 -0.01 17.86
CA VAL A 122 -6.62 -0.36 18.91
C VAL A 122 -5.45 0.61 18.84
N ASP A 123 -4.66 0.71 19.90
CA ASP A 123 -3.39 1.42 19.84
C ASP A 123 -2.48 0.73 18.82
N CYS A 124 -2.00 1.48 17.84
CA CYS A 124 -1.19 0.93 16.76
C CYS A 124 -0.15 1.92 16.26
N VAL A 125 0.92 1.38 15.68
CA VAL A 125 1.88 2.13 14.89
C VAL A 125 1.49 2.00 13.41
N VAL A 126 1.29 3.13 12.74
CA VAL A 126 1.09 3.17 11.29
C VAL A 126 2.42 3.53 10.63
N ALA A 127 2.90 2.67 9.75
CA ALA A 127 4.05 2.96 8.90
C ALA A 127 3.55 3.37 7.52
N PHE A 128 4.04 4.50 7.02
CA PHE A 128 3.62 5.08 5.75
C PHE A 128 4.84 5.35 4.87
N SER A 129 4.77 4.93 3.61
CA SER A 129 5.81 5.14 2.60
C SER A 129 5.19 5.71 1.34
N ALA A 130 5.58 6.94 0.97
CA ALA A 130 5.34 7.44 -0.37
C ALA A 130 6.15 6.59 -1.36
N CYS A 131 5.47 5.80 -2.18
CA CYS A 131 6.12 4.81 -3.03
C CYS A 131 7.02 5.50 -4.07
N PRO A 132 8.33 5.18 -4.13
CA PRO A 132 9.26 5.85 -5.04
C PRO A 132 9.25 5.26 -6.47
N GLN A 133 8.29 4.39 -6.82
CA GLN A 133 8.26 3.73 -8.12
C GLN A 133 8.06 4.75 -9.26
N ASP A 134 9.03 4.82 -10.16
CA ASP A 134 9.13 5.77 -11.26
C ASP A 134 9.32 5.11 -12.65
N ILE A 135 9.42 3.79 -12.71
CA ILE A 135 9.59 3.01 -13.96
C ILE A 135 8.23 2.58 -14.53
N LEU A 136 7.33 2.09 -13.68
CA LEU A 136 6.00 1.61 -14.08
C LEU A 136 4.99 2.77 -14.21
N ALA A 137 3.82 2.48 -14.79
CA ALA A 137 2.75 3.47 -14.94
C ALA A 137 2.13 3.91 -13.60
N ILE A 138 2.35 3.14 -12.52
CA ILE A 138 1.97 3.55 -11.17
C ILE A 138 2.76 4.80 -10.78
N ASN A 139 2.15 5.70 -10.01
CA ASN A 139 2.65 7.07 -9.80
C ASN A 139 2.91 7.88 -11.09
N CYS A 140 2.40 7.45 -12.25
CA CYS A 140 2.64 8.10 -13.54
C CYS A 140 4.14 8.25 -13.90
N GLY A 141 5.02 7.38 -13.38
CA GLY A 141 6.47 7.50 -13.53
C GLY A 141 7.07 8.74 -12.87
N LYS A 142 6.31 9.41 -11.99
CA LYS A 142 6.69 10.65 -11.30
C LYS A 142 6.17 10.61 -9.86
N PRO A 143 6.87 9.92 -8.95
CA PRO A 143 6.55 9.94 -7.52
C PRO A 143 6.43 11.37 -7.00
N VAL A 144 5.47 11.58 -6.13
CA VAL A 144 5.22 12.85 -5.44
C VAL A 144 5.13 12.61 -3.95
N ASP A 145 5.23 13.69 -3.18
CA ASP A 145 4.99 13.65 -1.75
C ASP A 145 3.55 13.21 -1.46
N ALA A 146 3.40 12.45 -0.39
CA ALA A 146 2.10 12.09 0.16
C ALA A 146 2.10 12.43 1.64
N HIS A 147 1.01 13.05 2.08
CA HIS A 147 0.89 13.58 3.43
C HIS A 147 -0.06 12.74 4.27
N PHE A 148 0.14 12.77 5.58
CA PHE A 148 -0.77 12.21 6.56
C PHE A 148 -0.99 13.21 7.69
N GLU A 149 -2.12 13.09 8.36
CA GLU A 149 -2.43 13.80 9.59
C GLU A 149 -3.01 12.83 10.63
N ILE A 150 -2.85 13.17 11.90
CA ILE A 150 -3.49 12.46 13.01
C ILE A 150 -4.55 13.40 13.56
N LEU A 151 -5.81 12.96 13.51
CA LEU A 151 -6.99 13.70 13.95
C LEU A 151 -7.27 13.53 15.44
#